data_AF-A0A7K0WZB5-F1
#
_entry.id   AF-A0A7K0WZB5-F1
#
_cell.length_a   1.000
_cell.length_b   1.000
_cell.length_c   1.000
_cell.angle_alpha   90.00
_cell.angle_beta   90.00
_cell.angle_gamma   90.00
#
_symmetry.space_group_name_H-M   'P 1'
#
loop_
_entity.id
_entity.type
_entity.pdbx_description
1 polymer ?
#
loop_
_entity_poly.entity_id
_entity_poly.type
_entity_poly.pdbx_seq_one_letter_code
_entity_poly.pdbx_strand_id
1 'polypeptide(L)'
;MLSPVLDRSRSLLLAWALLCWAGLALLAVAVVQGWGPLADVDARGSSGPETPYVDAGSPAYDLLRWVELTFGTIGMTVLTVVVAGLMLAKGYRRAALVAALVPGLTAAATTGMKVWLGRERPPWQDPEALLSTNSFPSGHASSAAALGGVVCVLVLMLVRRASMRRTAYVAVGLVVVAICLDRVLLGRHYPSDVVAGVLLGAAILLTVVAAYSPLPRSHAVKAEPLPVAIPGTKRLAVVLNPIKVEDVRQFQTVVTGMAREAGWADPTWHLTTVEDPGTGMAEEASVAGADLVLVCGGDGTVREVCAELAGTGIPVGIVPAGTGNLLARNLDIPLYLRAAIDVALTGQDRAIDMVEVSGDGIEDSYFMVMAGMGFDAAIMEGVNEDIKKRVGWIAYVISGLKSLMFPAVKVEISVDGGEFTKHRARTVVVGNVGFLQAGMPLLPDAAIDDGTLDVVILHPKNFLAWIPLAWRVLLKRPHTDALIDRRTGSTVVVRAATDTPRQLDGDSIGPGRELSMRCVHGRVLVRVPR
;
A
#
# COMPACT_ATOMS: atom_id res chain seq x y z
N MET A 1 18.73 12.47 0.44
CA MET A 1 19.21 12.84 -0.91
C MET A 1 18.96 11.72 -1.93
N LEU A 2 17.74 11.15 -1.99
CA LEU A 2 17.34 10.19 -3.02
C LEU A 2 15.84 10.41 -3.30
N SER A 3 15.51 11.22 -4.30
CA SER A 3 14.14 11.31 -4.81
C SER A 3 13.69 9.93 -5.32
N PRO A 4 12.41 9.53 -5.15
CA PRO A 4 11.89 8.24 -5.58
C PRO A 4 12.27 7.96 -7.04
N VAL A 5 12.79 6.77 -7.33
CA VAL A 5 13.19 6.37 -8.70
C VAL A 5 12.06 6.56 -9.72
N LEU A 6 10.81 6.43 -9.27
CA LEU A 6 9.60 6.60 -10.08
C LEU A 6 9.24 8.07 -10.38
N ASP A 7 9.78 9.02 -9.61
CA ASP A 7 9.57 10.48 -9.80
C ASP A 7 10.72 11.14 -10.59
N ARG A 8 11.77 10.38 -10.93
CA ARG A 8 12.88 10.87 -11.76
C ARG A 8 12.44 11.02 -13.21
N SER A 9 13.04 11.96 -13.93
CA SER A 9 12.77 12.15 -15.35
C SER A 9 13.01 10.84 -16.11
N ARG A 10 12.13 10.53 -17.08
CA ARG A 10 12.29 9.34 -17.95
C ARG A 10 13.67 9.26 -18.58
N SER A 11 14.26 10.41 -18.92
CA SER A 11 15.62 10.53 -19.45
C SER A 11 16.69 9.96 -18.53
N LEU A 12 16.55 10.14 -17.21
CA LEU A 12 17.52 9.63 -16.25
C LEU A 12 17.44 8.11 -16.11
N LEU A 13 16.22 7.54 -16.11
CA LEU A 13 16.04 6.07 -16.12
C LEU A 13 16.61 5.44 -17.39
N LEU A 14 16.38 6.06 -18.55
CA LEU A 14 16.94 5.62 -19.82
C LEU A 14 18.48 5.73 -19.86
N ALA A 15 19.06 6.77 -19.27
CA ALA A 15 20.51 6.91 -19.15
C ALA A 15 21.13 5.76 -18.33
N TRP A 16 20.52 5.43 -17.18
CA TRP A 16 20.96 4.27 -16.39
C TRP A 16 20.76 2.94 -17.12
N ALA A 17 19.64 2.78 -17.83
CA ALA A 17 19.41 1.60 -18.67
C ALA A 17 20.49 1.47 -19.75
N LEU A 18 20.84 2.56 -20.43
CA LEU A 18 21.89 2.59 -21.44
C LEU A 18 23.26 2.24 -20.86
N LEU A 19 23.59 2.73 -19.66
CA LEU A 19 24.83 2.36 -18.96
C LEU A 19 24.88 0.85 -18.66
N CYS A 20 23.77 0.25 -18.20
CA CYS A 20 23.71 -1.19 -17.97
C CYS A 20 23.85 -1.99 -19.29
N TRP A 21 23.19 -1.56 -20.37
CA TRP A 21 23.32 -2.19 -21.70
C TRP A 21 24.74 -2.06 -22.27
N ALA A 22 25.37 -0.90 -22.16
CA ALA A 22 26.73 -0.67 -22.60
C ALA A 22 27.73 -1.51 -21.79
N GLY A 23 27.56 -1.57 -20.47
CA GLY A 23 28.36 -2.43 -19.60
C GLY A 23 28.23 -3.91 -19.96
N LEU A 24 27.01 -4.38 -20.24
CA LEU A 24 26.77 -5.75 -20.69
C LEU A 24 27.44 -6.04 -22.04
N ALA A 25 27.33 -5.11 -23.00
CA ALA A 25 27.94 -5.26 -24.32
C ALA A 25 29.46 -5.29 -24.26
N LEU A 26 30.08 -4.39 -23.47
CA LEU A 26 31.53 -4.39 -23.24
C LEU A 26 32.01 -5.69 -22.60
N LEU A 27 31.26 -6.19 -21.61
CA LEU A 27 31.59 -7.44 -20.94
C LEU A 27 31.46 -8.64 -21.89
N ALA A 28 30.42 -8.68 -22.72
CA ALA A 28 30.25 -9.71 -23.74
C ALA A 28 31.39 -9.70 -24.76
N VAL A 29 31.81 -8.52 -25.24
CA VAL A 29 32.97 -8.38 -26.14
C VAL A 29 34.25 -8.85 -25.47
N ALA A 30 34.50 -8.43 -24.23
CA ALA A 30 35.69 -8.83 -23.48
C ALA A 30 35.75 -10.36 -23.25
N VAL A 31 34.61 -10.99 -23.01
CA VAL A 31 34.48 -12.45 -22.89
C VAL A 31 34.77 -13.14 -24.22
N VAL A 32 34.17 -12.67 -25.32
CA VAL A 32 34.36 -13.27 -26.66
C VAL A 32 35.80 -13.11 -27.16
N GLN A 33 36.44 -11.97 -26.86
CA GLN A 33 37.82 -11.69 -27.27
C GLN A 33 38.86 -12.31 -26.33
N GLY A 34 38.45 -12.90 -25.20
CA GLY A 34 39.37 -13.47 -24.21
C GLY A 34 40.29 -12.41 -23.59
N TRP A 35 39.76 -11.26 -23.20
CA TRP A 35 40.55 -10.16 -22.64
C TRP A 35 41.27 -10.59 -21.34
N GLY A 36 42.60 -10.58 -21.37
CA GLY A 36 43.47 -11.15 -20.32
C GLY A 36 43.08 -10.81 -18.88
N PRO A 37 42.89 -9.52 -18.51
CA PRO A 37 42.51 -9.15 -17.14
C PRO A 37 41.18 -9.76 -16.67
N LEU A 38 40.20 -9.90 -17.58
CA LEU A 38 38.92 -10.52 -17.26
C LEU A 38 39.05 -12.04 -17.16
N ALA A 39 39.81 -12.65 -18.06
CA ALA A 39 40.12 -14.08 -18.02
C ALA A 39 40.84 -14.46 -16.71
N ASP A 40 41.76 -13.62 -16.23
CA ASP A 40 42.44 -13.82 -14.93
C ASP A 40 41.46 -13.78 -13.76
N VAL A 41 40.50 -12.85 -13.75
CA VAL A 41 39.46 -12.79 -12.70
C VAL A 41 38.55 -14.01 -12.75
N ASP A 42 38.18 -14.46 -13.95
CA ASP A 42 37.37 -15.65 -14.13
C ASP A 42 38.11 -16.93 -13.74
N ALA A 43 39.44 -16.97 -13.94
CA ALA A 43 40.32 -18.08 -13.57
C ALA A 43 40.71 -18.09 -12.08
N ARG A 44 40.63 -16.96 -11.37
CA ARG A 44 40.77 -16.92 -9.90
C ARG A 44 39.69 -17.72 -9.17
N GLY A 45 38.64 -18.13 -9.90
CA GLY A 45 37.54 -19.02 -9.58
C GLY A 45 37.84 -20.37 -8.91
N SER A 46 39.11 -20.68 -8.62
CA SER A 46 39.54 -22.03 -8.27
C SER A 46 40.52 -22.01 -7.09
N SER A 47 40.29 -22.84 -6.07
CA SER A 47 41.23 -23.11 -4.97
C SER A 47 42.41 -24.01 -5.39
N GLY A 48 42.38 -24.52 -6.63
CA GLY A 48 43.36 -25.39 -7.27
C GLY A 48 42.83 -25.84 -8.64
N PRO A 49 43.64 -26.53 -9.46
CA PRO A 49 43.17 -27.06 -10.74
C PRO A 49 42.04 -28.07 -10.46
N GLU A 50 40.82 -27.75 -10.91
CA GLU A 50 39.66 -28.67 -10.96
C GLU A 50 38.79 -28.82 -9.68
N THR A 51 38.95 -27.99 -8.64
CA THR A 51 38.06 -28.06 -7.45
C THR A 51 37.17 -26.81 -7.27
N PRO A 52 35.85 -26.97 -6.99
CA PRO A 52 34.99 -25.87 -6.57
C PRO A 52 35.54 -25.16 -5.31
N TYR A 53 35.08 -23.93 -5.05
CA TYR A 53 35.49 -23.18 -3.86
C TYR A 53 35.04 -23.81 -2.54
N VAL A 54 34.00 -24.64 -2.58
CA VAL A 54 33.36 -25.22 -1.40
C VAL A 54 33.25 -26.72 -1.60
N ASP A 55 33.80 -27.47 -0.64
CA ASP A 55 33.80 -28.93 -0.67
C ASP A 55 32.38 -29.49 -0.52
N ALA A 56 32.06 -30.49 -1.34
CA ALA A 56 30.80 -31.23 -1.27
C ALA A 56 30.62 -31.86 0.12
N GLY A 57 29.41 -31.75 0.68
CA GLY A 57 29.08 -32.25 2.02
C GLY A 57 29.49 -31.34 3.18
N SER A 58 30.07 -30.16 2.91
CA SER A 58 30.26 -29.14 3.96
C SER A 58 28.94 -28.42 4.28
N PRO A 59 28.75 -27.90 5.52
CA PRO A 59 27.56 -27.11 5.85
C PRO A 59 27.38 -25.86 4.96
N ALA A 60 28.48 -25.31 4.46
CA ALA A 60 28.47 -24.21 3.50
C ALA A 60 27.93 -24.64 2.13
N TYR A 61 28.31 -25.83 1.65
CA TYR A 61 27.77 -26.40 0.41
C TYR A 61 26.26 -26.61 0.51
N ASP A 62 25.78 -27.22 1.60
CA ASP A 62 24.35 -27.48 1.80
C ASP A 62 23.52 -26.19 1.81
N LEU A 63 24.03 -25.13 2.46
CA LEU A 63 23.39 -23.82 2.46
C LEU A 63 23.32 -23.22 1.04
N LEU A 64 24.43 -23.23 0.30
CA LEU A 64 24.47 -22.70 -1.08
C LEU A 64 23.57 -23.52 -2.01
N ARG A 65 23.51 -24.84 -1.84
CA ARG A 65 22.63 -25.73 -2.60
C ARG A 65 21.16 -25.50 -2.28
N TRP A 66 20.83 -25.21 -1.03
CA TRP A 66 19.47 -24.82 -0.64
C TRP A 66 19.05 -23.50 -1.30
N VAL A 67 19.95 -22.51 -1.36
CA VAL A 67 19.72 -21.25 -2.10
C VAL A 67 19.54 -21.51 -3.59
N GLU A 68 20.40 -22.36 -4.20
CA GLU A 68 20.29 -22.76 -5.61
C GLU A 68 18.91 -23.35 -5.95
N LEU A 69 18.44 -24.31 -5.15
CA LEU A 69 17.17 -25.00 -5.39
C LEU A 69 15.98 -24.06 -5.14
N THR A 70 16.04 -23.25 -4.09
CA THR A 70 14.95 -22.33 -3.72
C THR A 70 14.78 -21.21 -4.74
N PHE A 71 15.88 -20.66 -5.25
CA PHE A 71 15.88 -19.58 -6.25
C PHE A 71 16.15 -20.10 -7.66
N GLY A 72 15.93 -21.40 -7.89
CA GLY A 72 15.95 -22.02 -9.21
C GLY A 72 14.86 -21.49 -10.13
N THR A 73 14.86 -21.92 -11.40
CA THR A 73 13.87 -21.48 -12.40
C THR A 73 12.43 -21.66 -11.91
N ILE A 74 12.11 -22.80 -11.28
CA ILE A 74 10.77 -23.06 -10.74
C ILE A 74 10.46 -22.09 -9.60
N GLY A 75 11.35 -21.95 -8.62
CA GLY A 75 11.16 -21.06 -7.47
C GLY A 75 10.97 -19.60 -7.89
N MET A 76 11.78 -19.11 -8.83
CA MET A 76 11.67 -17.76 -9.38
C MET A 76 10.39 -17.55 -10.19
N THR A 77 9.94 -18.57 -10.93
CA THR A 77 8.68 -18.52 -11.67
C THR A 77 7.49 -18.45 -10.70
N VAL A 78 7.48 -19.29 -9.66
CA VAL A 78 6.46 -19.26 -8.60
C VAL A 78 6.44 -17.90 -7.92
N LEU A 79 7.60 -17.36 -7.52
CA LEU A 79 7.67 -16.05 -6.87
C LEU A 79 7.16 -14.93 -7.79
N THR A 80 7.48 -14.98 -9.08
CA THR A 80 6.98 -14.03 -10.09
C THR A 80 5.45 -14.09 -10.19
N VAL A 81 4.88 -15.30 -10.32
CA VAL A 81 3.43 -15.50 -10.41
C VAL A 81 2.72 -15.03 -9.15
N VAL A 82 3.28 -15.33 -7.97
CA VAL A 82 2.74 -14.88 -6.68
C VAL A 82 2.76 -13.36 -6.59
N VAL A 83 3.87 -12.71 -6.89
CA VAL A 83 3.99 -11.24 -6.83
C VAL A 83 3.02 -10.58 -7.82
N ALA A 84 2.98 -11.03 -9.08
CA ALA A 84 2.07 -10.49 -10.08
C ALA A 84 0.59 -10.73 -9.71
N GLY A 85 0.25 -11.93 -9.23
CA GLY A 85 -1.09 -12.30 -8.77
C GLY A 85 -1.56 -11.47 -7.58
N LEU A 86 -0.69 -11.24 -6.59
CA LEU A 86 -0.99 -10.37 -5.45
C LEU A 86 -1.24 -8.92 -5.89
N MET A 87 -0.50 -8.42 -6.88
CA MET A 87 -0.73 -7.07 -7.44
C MET A 87 -2.05 -6.99 -8.20
N LEU A 88 -2.42 -8.02 -8.97
CA LEU A 88 -3.74 -8.09 -9.63
C LEU A 88 -4.88 -8.13 -8.62
N ALA A 89 -4.77 -8.97 -7.59
CA ALA A 89 -5.78 -9.10 -6.54
C ALA A 89 -6.01 -7.79 -5.77
N LYS A 90 -4.97 -6.96 -5.65
CA LYS A 90 -5.05 -5.62 -5.03
C LYS A 90 -5.43 -4.50 -6.01
N GLY A 91 -5.79 -4.82 -7.26
CA GLY A 91 -6.20 -3.84 -8.26
C GLY A 91 -5.04 -3.07 -8.95
N TYR A 92 -3.78 -3.36 -8.61
CA TYR A 92 -2.61 -2.71 -9.20
C TYR A 92 -2.22 -3.34 -10.56
N ARG A 93 -3.11 -3.26 -11.55
CA ARG A 93 -2.96 -3.93 -12.86
C ARG A 93 -1.64 -3.61 -13.58
N ARG A 94 -1.18 -2.35 -13.48
CA ARG A 94 0.06 -1.90 -14.16
C ARG A 94 1.31 -2.42 -13.47
N ALA A 95 1.33 -2.40 -12.14
CA ALA A 95 2.40 -2.99 -11.36
C ALA A 95 2.47 -4.50 -11.55
N ALA A 96 1.33 -5.18 -11.64
CA ALA A 96 1.27 -6.60 -11.97
C ALA A 96 1.87 -6.92 -13.35
N LEU A 97 1.54 -6.11 -14.36
CA LEU A 97 2.10 -6.26 -15.70
C LEU A 97 3.62 -6.10 -15.68
N VAL A 98 4.15 -5.07 -15.01
CA VAL A 98 5.61 -4.87 -14.86
C VAL A 98 6.25 -6.05 -14.12
N ALA A 99 5.61 -6.54 -13.05
CA ALA A 99 6.11 -7.65 -12.26
C ALA A 99 6.19 -8.97 -13.04
N ALA A 100 5.34 -9.17 -14.07
CA ALA A 100 5.42 -10.32 -14.96
C ALA A 100 6.34 -10.08 -16.17
N LEU A 101 6.26 -8.89 -16.77
CA LEU A 101 6.96 -8.54 -18.00
C LEU A 101 8.48 -8.49 -17.80
N VAL A 102 8.96 -7.93 -16.68
CA VAL A 102 10.40 -7.77 -16.43
C VAL A 102 11.10 -9.13 -16.28
N PRO A 103 10.66 -10.07 -15.42
CA PRO A 103 11.25 -11.42 -15.39
C PRO A 103 11.08 -12.18 -16.71
N GLY A 104 9.94 -12.06 -17.39
CA GLY A 104 9.68 -12.73 -18.66
C GLY A 104 10.63 -12.28 -19.79
N LEU A 105 10.80 -10.97 -19.98
CA LEU A 105 11.76 -10.42 -20.94
C LEU A 105 13.20 -10.77 -20.57
N THR A 106 13.53 -10.79 -19.27
CA THR A 106 14.86 -11.19 -18.80
C THR A 106 15.15 -12.65 -19.12
N ALA A 107 14.21 -13.56 -18.88
CA ALA A 107 14.35 -14.97 -19.22
C ALA A 107 14.52 -15.21 -20.73
N ALA A 108 13.78 -14.48 -21.56
CA ALA A 108 13.90 -14.54 -23.02
C ALA A 108 15.27 -14.02 -23.49
N ALA A 109 15.71 -12.86 -22.98
CA ALA A 109 16.98 -12.26 -23.34
C ALA A 109 18.18 -13.12 -22.90
N THR A 110 18.15 -13.67 -21.68
CA THR A 110 19.16 -14.60 -21.17
C THR A 110 19.26 -15.83 -22.07
N THR A 111 18.13 -16.42 -22.45
CA THR A 111 18.10 -17.59 -23.35
C THR A 111 18.68 -17.24 -24.72
N GLY A 112 18.30 -16.10 -25.30
CA GLY A 112 18.83 -15.64 -26.58
C GLY A 112 20.34 -15.41 -26.56
N MET A 113 20.85 -14.74 -25.53
CA MET A 113 22.30 -14.49 -25.38
C MET A 113 23.10 -15.78 -25.20
N LYS A 114 22.56 -16.75 -24.44
CA LYS A 114 23.18 -18.07 -24.27
C LYS A 114 23.33 -18.79 -25.60
N VAL A 115 22.29 -18.78 -26.44
CA VAL A 115 22.33 -19.39 -27.77
C VAL A 115 23.32 -18.67 -28.68
N TRP A 116 23.39 -17.34 -28.59
CA TRP A 116 24.23 -16.53 -29.47
C TRP A 116 25.72 -16.63 -29.14
N LEU A 117 26.10 -16.56 -27.86
CA LEU A 117 27.51 -16.48 -27.45
C LEU A 117 28.16 -17.84 -27.23
N GLY A 118 27.39 -18.88 -26.93
CA GLY A 118 27.91 -20.26 -26.89
C GLY A 118 29.00 -20.51 -25.83
N ARG A 119 29.15 -19.65 -24.81
CA ARG A 119 30.23 -19.78 -23.83
C ARG A 119 30.09 -21.08 -23.03
N GLU A 120 31.17 -21.85 -22.97
CA GLU A 120 31.26 -23.04 -22.14
C GLU A 120 31.26 -22.70 -20.64
N ARG A 121 30.88 -23.65 -19.81
CA ARG A 121 30.88 -23.49 -18.35
C ARG A 121 32.28 -23.75 -17.76
N PRO A 122 32.53 -23.31 -16.51
CA PRO A 122 33.79 -23.61 -15.84
C PRO A 122 34.11 -25.11 -15.82
N PRO A 123 35.37 -25.52 -16.04
CA PRO A 123 35.75 -26.94 -16.02
C PRO A 123 35.72 -27.54 -14.61
N TRP A 124 35.84 -26.73 -13.56
CA TRP A 124 35.72 -27.14 -12.14
C TRP A 124 34.28 -27.16 -11.63
N GLN A 125 33.32 -27.49 -12.50
CA GLN A 125 31.93 -27.67 -12.09
C GLN A 125 31.80 -28.83 -11.11
N ASP A 126 30.90 -28.67 -10.14
CA ASP A 126 30.43 -29.76 -9.29
C ASP A 126 29.97 -30.97 -10.15
N PRO A 127 30.66 -32.13 -10.06
CA PRO A 127 30.40 -33.30 -10.88
C PRO A 127 29.00 -33.90 -10.70
N GLU A 128 28.34 -33.65 -9.56
CA GLU A 128 27.04 -34.26 -9.23
C GLU A 128 25.85 -33.58 -9.94
N ALA A 129 26.06 -32.42 -10.57
CA ALA A 129 25.00 -31.69 -11.26
C ALA A 129 25.53 -30.91 -12.49
N LEU A 130 26.18 -31.62 -13.42
CA LEU A 130 26.64 -31.06 -14.69
C LEU A 130 25.47 -30.44 -15.48
N LEU A 131 25.61 -29.16 -15.84
CA LEU A 131 24.63 -28.45 -16.65
C LEU A 131 25.12 -28.37 -18.09
N SER A 132 24.38 -28.97 -19.03
CA SER A 132 24.72 -28.97 -20.47
C SER A 132 24.40 -27.66 -21.21
N THR A 133 23.92 -26.64 -20.49
CA THR A 133 23.53 -25.34 -21.08
C THR A 133 24.68 -24.34 -21.04
N ASN A 134 24.73 -23.42 -22.00
CA ASN A 134 25.75 -22.36 -22.07
C ASN A 134 25.78 -21.48 -20.82
N SER A 135 26.95 -20.94 -20.50
CA SER A 135 27.24 -20.24 -19.24
C SER A 135 26.86 -18.76 -19.27
N PHE A 136 27.07 -18.05 -20.38
CA PHE A 136 26.91 -16.60 -20.44
C PHE A 136 25.55 -16.16 -21.02
N PRO A 137 24.81 -15.23 -20.37
CA PRO A 137 24.97 -14.76 -19.00
C PRO A 137 24.32 -15.74 -17.98
N SER A 138 24.63 -15.56 -16.70
CA SER A 138 24.03 -16.38 -15.63
C SER A 138 22.52 -16.13 -15.50
N GLY A 139 21.74 -17.20 -15.69
CA GLY A 139 20.28 -17.15 -15.63
C GLY A 139 19.76 -16.78 -14.25
N HIS A 140 20.25 -17.44 -13.20
CA HIS A 140 19.83 -17.16 -11.82
C HIS A 140 20.15 -15.72 -11.40
N ALA A 141 21.35 -15.23 -11.77
CA ALA A 141 21.75 -13.85 -11.48
C ALA A 141 20.83 -12.84 -12.21
N SER A 142 20.53 -13.09 -13.49
CA SER A 142 19.63 -12.23 -14.27
C SER A 142 18.20 -12.20 -13.73
N SER A 143 17.64 -13.37 -13.39
CA SER A 143 16.30 -13.45 -12.80
C SER A 143 16.25 -12.84 -11.41
N ALA A 144 17.29 -13.03 -10.58
CA ALA A 144 17.36 -12.46 -9.24
C ALA A 144 17.45 -10.92 -9.28
N ALA A 145 18.28 -10.36 -10.16
CA ALA A 145 18.37 -8.92 -10.35
C ALA A 145 17.05 -8.32 -10.89
N ALA A 146 16.42 -8.97 -11.87
CA ALA A 146 15.15 -8.55 -12.44
C ALA A 146 14.02 -8.54 -11.40
N LEU A 147 13.80 -9.66 -10.72
CA LEU A 147 12.73 -9.79 -9.73
C LEU A 147 13.01 -9.00 -8.45
N GLY A 148 14.26 -9.00 -7.97
CA GLY A 148 14.67 -8.16 -6.83
C GLY A 148 14.46 -6.68 -7.11
N GLY A 149 14.78 -6.22 -8.32
CA GLY A 149 14.52 -4.85 -8.74
C GLY A 149 13.02 -4.54 -8.87
N VAL A 150 12.19 -5.47 -9.37
CA VAL A 150 10.72 -5.35 -9.30
C VAL A 150 10.26 -5.20 -7.85
N VAL A 151 10.76 -6.03 -6.93
CA VAL A 151 10.41 -5.93 -5.49
C VAL A 151 10.83 -4.57 -4.93
N CYS A 152 12.00 -4.04 -5.27
CA CYS A 152 12.42 -2.70 -4.88
C CYS A 152 11.45 -1.61 -5.40
N VAL A 153 10.99 -1.72 -6.65
CA VAL A 153 9.97 -0.82 -7.21
C VAL A 153 8.65 -0.92 -6.43
N LEU A 154 8.19 -2.13 -6.10
CA LEU A 154 6.97 -2.34 -5.32
C LEU A 154 7.10 -1.82 -3.89
N VAL A 155 8.26 -2.01 -3.25
CA VAL A 155 8.57 -1.45 -1.93
C VAL A 155 8.50 0.08 -1.98
N LEU A 156 9.06 0.70 -3.01
CA LEU A 156 8.98 2.14 -3.21
C LEU A 156 7.53 2.63 -3.34
N MET A 157 6.68 1.87 -4.04
CA MET A 157 5.27 2.20 -4.25
C MET A 157 4.41 2.01 -3.00
N LEU A 158 4.65 0.93 -2.25
CA LEU A 158 3.72 0.47 -1.20
C LEU A 158 4.18 0.81 0.22
N VAL A 159 5.48 1.04 0.45
CA VAL A 159 6.05 1.30 1.77
C VAL A 159 6.34 2.79 1.91
N ARG A 160 5.54 3.48 2.73
CA ARG A 160 5.69 4.93 2.97
C ARG A 160 6.97 5.27 3.75
N ARG A 161 7.28 4.52 4.82
CA ARG A 161 8.35 4.87 5.76
C ARG A 161 9.76 4.63 5.18
N ALA A 162 10.59 5.68 5.12
CA ALA A 162 11.96 5.60 4.60
C ALA A 162 12.87 4.54 5.26
N SER A 163 12.77 4.34 6.58
CA SER A 163 13.59 3.34 7.28
C SER A 163 13.24 1.91 6.84
N MET A 164 11.96 1.59 6.72
CA MET A 164 11.49 0.28 6.26
C MET A 164 11.87 0.03 4.80
N ARG A 165 11.79 1.05 3.93
CA ARG A 165 12.29 0.95 2.55
C ARG A 165 13.77 0.59 2.52
N ARG A 166 14.60 1.27 3.32
CA ARG A 166 16.05 0.98 3.41
C ARG A 166 16.30 -0.46 3.87
N THR A 167 15.64 -0.91 4.93
CA THR A 167 15.77 -2.29 5.41
C THR A 167 15.36 -3.30 4.35
N ALA A 168 14.26 -3.06 3.63
CA ALA A 168 13.81 -3.93 2.55
C ALA A 168 14.79 -3.95 1.37
N TYR A 169 15.35 -2.81 0.95
CA TYR A 169 16.36 -2.76 -0.10
C TYR A 169 17.64 -3.49 0.28
N VAL A 170 18.09 -3.35 1.53
CA VAL A 170 19.23 -4.10 2.04
C VAL A 170 18.93 -5.60 2.04
N ALA A 171 17.76 -6.02 2.51
CA ALA A 171 17.37 -7.43 2.52
C ALA A 171 17.32 -8.03 1.10
N VAL A 172 16.70 -7.33 0.14
CA VAL A 172 16.66 -7.74 -1.27
C VAL A 172 18.07 -7.81 -1.86
N GLY A 173 18.90 -6.80 -1.60
CA GLY A 173 20.29 -6.77 -2.05
C GLY A 173 21.09 -7.95 -1.51
N LEU A 174 20.95 -8.29 -0.22
CA LEU A 174 21.62 -9.44 0.39
C LEU A 174 21.18 -10.77 -0.24
N VAL A 175 19.89 -10.93 -0.55
CA VAL A 175 19.38 -12.12 -1.24
C VAL A 175 19.97 -12.23 -2.65
N VAL A 176 20.00 -11.14 -3.42
CA VAL A 176 20.59 -11.13 -4.77
C VAL A 176 22.09 -11.45 -4.72
N VAL A 177 22.83 -10.88 -3.76
CA VAL A 177 24.24 -11.20 -3.55
C VAL A 177 24.44 -12.68 -3.19
N ALA A 178 23.60 -13.24 -2.32
CA ALA A 178 23.67 -14.67 -1.99
C ALA A 178 23.46 -15.57 -3.22
N ILE A 179 22.48 -15.24 -4.08
CA ILE A 179 22.23 -15.94 -5.37
C ILE A 179 23.32 -15.68 -6.42
N CYS A 180 24.14 -14.65 -6.25
CA CYS A 180 25.30 -14.42 -7.12
C CYS A 180 26.50 -15.24 -6.63
N LEU A 181 26.72 -15.28 -5.32
CA LEU A 181 27.79 -16.03 -4.69
C LEU A 181 27.61 -17.53 -4.86
N ASP A 182 26.40 -18.08 -4.73
CA ASP A 182 26.14 -19.51 -4.94
C ASP A 182 26.56 -19.98 -6.36
N ARG A 183 26.41 -19.14 -7.39
CA ARG A 183 26.77 -19.46 -8.78
C ARG A 183 28.28 -19.53 -9.00
N VAL A 184 29.04 -18.69 -8.32
CA VAL A 184 30.50 -18.66 -8.40
C VAL A 184 31.10 -19.73 -7.50
N LEU A 185 30.65 -19.80 -6.24
CA LEU A 185 31.22 -20.69 -5.22
C LEU A 185 30.96 -22.18 -5.51
N LEU A 186 29.80 -22.53 -6.09
CA LEU A 186 29.50 -23.89 -6.54
C LEU A 186 30.08 -24.21 -7.94
N GLY A 187 30.88 -23.30 -8.53
CA GLY A 187 31.49 -23.52 -9.84
C GLY A 187 30.50 -23.57 -11.02
N ARG A 188 29.27 -23.05 -10.86
CA ARG A 188 28.24 -23.10 -11.91
C ARG A 188 28.52 -22.12 -13.06
N HIS A 189 29.12 -20.97 -12.74
CA HIS A 189 29.34 -19.86 -13.65
C HIS A 189 30.63 -19.10 -13.32
N TYR A 190 31.20 -18.43 -14.32
CA TYR A 190 32.28 -17.48 -14.10
C TYR A 190 31.75 -16.21 -13.40
N PRO A 191 32.57 -15.51 -12.59
CA PRO A 191 32.23 -14.20 -12.04
C PRO A 191 31.68 -13.22 -13.09
N SER A 192 32.28 -13.17 -14.29
CA SER A 192 31.81 -12.31 -15.37
C SER A 192 30.40 -12.68 -15.88
N ASP A 193 30.04 -13.98 -15.93
CA ASP A 193 28.68 -14.41 -16.32
C ASP A 193 27.63 -13.91 -15.33
N VAL A 194 27.99 -13.87 -14.03
CA VAL A 194 27.12 -13.41 -12.95
C VAL A 194 26.92 -11.90 -13.02
N VAL A 195 28.00 -11.14 -13.21
CA VAL A 195 27.93 -9.68 -13.42
C VAL A 195 27.10 -9.35 -14.68
N ALA A 196 27.31 -10.08 -15.78
CA ALA A 196 26.51 -9.94 -16.99
C ALA A 196 25.03 -10.20 -16.74
N GLY A 197 24.70 -11.25 -15.97
CA GLY A 197 23.33 -11.55 -15.57
C GLY A 197 22.69 -10.40 -14.79
N VAL A 198 23.37 -9.87 -13.78
CA VAL A 198 22.87 -8.74 -12.98
C VAL A 198 22.65 -7.49 -13.84
N LEU A 199 23.60 -7.16 -14.72
CA LEU A 199 23.49 -6.04 -15.66
C LEU A 199 22.30 -6.20 -16.60
N LEU A 200 22.09 -7.40 -17.15
CA LEU A 200 20.96 -7.69 -18.03
C LEU A 200 19.62 -7.49 -17.32
N GLY A 201 19.46 -8.06 -16.12
CA GLY A 201 18.23 -7.91 -15.32
C GLY A 201 17.96 -6.45 -14.95
N ALA A 202 18.99 -5.70 -14.56
CA ALA A 202 18.88 -4.27 -14.26
C ALA A 202 18.54 -3.43 -15.51
N ALA A 203 19.18 -3.70 -16.65
CA ALA A 203 18.94 -2.99 -17.91
C ALA A 203 17.48 -3.15 -18.37
N ILE A 204 16.95 -4.38 -18.34
CA ILE A 204 15.57 -4.67 -18.72
C ILE A 204 14.59 -3.99 -17.77
N LEU A 205 14.80 -4.10 -16.44
CA LEU A 205 13.97 -3.41 -15.45
C LEU A 205 13.90 -1.90 -15.71
N LEU A 206 15.05 -1.25 -15.85
CA LEU A 206 15.12 0.19 -16.04
C LEU A 206 14.46 0.62 -17.36
N THR A 207 14.69 -0.14 -18.43
CA THR A 207 14.06 0.09 -19.74
C THR A 207 12.53 -0.02 -19.64
N VAL A 208 12.02 -1.09 -19.01
CA VAL A 208 10.57 -1.32 -18.86
C VAL A 208 9.93 -0.25 -17.98
N VAL A 209 10.55 0.10 -16.84
CA VAL A 209 9.99 1.13 -15.94
C VAL A 209 10.02 2.52 -16.60
N ALA A 210 11.04 2.83 -17.40
CA ALA A 210 11.11 4.08 -18.16
C ALA A 210 10.03 4.16 -19.26
N ALA A 211 9.79 3.06 -19.97
CA ALA A 211 8.78 2.99 -21.04
C ALA A 211 7.34 2.88 -20.49
N TYR A 212 7.17 2.17 -19.38
CA TYR A 212 5.87 1.85 -18.79
C TYR A 212 5.90 1.97 -17.26
N SER A 213 5.38 3.10 -16.78
CA SER A 213 5.33 3.35 -15.33
C SER A 213 4.39 2.37 -14.62
N PRO A 214 4.85 1.69 -13.55
CA PRO A 214 4.03 0.81 -12.72
C PRO A 214 3.02 1.59 -11.86
N LEU A 215 3.17 2.91 -11.74
CA LEU A 215 2.27 3.76 -10.98
C LEU A 215 0.86 3.76 -11.60
N PRO A 216 -0.20 3.86 -10.76
CA PRO A 216 -1.53 4.21 -11.23
C PRO A 216 -1.45 5.48 -12.09
N ARG A 217 -2.03 5.44 -13.28
CA ARG A 217 -2.09 6.61 -14.15
C ARG A 217 -3.11 7.57 -13.54
N SER A 218 -2.69 8.76 -13.11
CA SER A 218 -3.64 9.84 -12.85
C SER A 218 -4.24 10.28 -14.20
N HIS A 219 -5.53 10.63 -14.18
CA HIS A 219 -6.27 11.04 -15.37
C HIS A 219 -5.76 12.40 -15.92
N ALA A 220 -5.03 13.19 -15.11
CA ALA A 220 -4.49 14.49 -15.50
C ALA A 220 -3.35 14.46 -16.53
N VAL A 221 -2.74 13.30 -16.81
CA VAL A 221 -1.71 13.18 -17.86
C VAL A 221 -2.27 13.39 -19.28
N LYS A 222 -3.60 13.53 -19.42
CA LYS A 222 -4.25 13.92 -20.70
C LYS A 222 -4.35 15.43 -20.92
N ALA A 223 -4.14 16.28 -19.91
CA ALA A 223 -4.14 17.72 -20.11
C ALA A 223 -2.75 18.17 -20.57
N GLU A 224 -2.66 18.79 -21.76
CA GLU A 224 -1.44 19.48 -22.16
C GLU A 224 -1.12 20.57 -21.10
N PRO A 225 0.12 20.66 -20.62
CA PRO A 225 0.49 21.69 -19.66
C PRO A 225 0.27 23.06 -20.29
N LEU A 226 -0.59 23.88 -19.67
CA LEU A 226 -0.84 25.23 -20.14
C LEU A 226 0.48 26.02 -20.15
N PRO A 227 0.85 26.66 -21.27
CA PRO A 227 2.02 27.52 -21.34
C PRO A 227 1.73 28.76 -20.49
N VAL A 228 2.42 28.86 -19.34
CA VAL A 228 2.30 29.91 -18.32
C VAL A 228 1.03 29.78 -17.47
N ALA A 229 1.15 29.07 -16.34
CA ALA A 229 0.15 29.07 -15.29
C ALA A 229 0.19 30.41 -14.54
N ILE A 230 -0.70 31.33 -14.90
CA ILE A 230 -1.03 32.49 -14.06
C ILE A 230 -1.82 31.93 -12.86
N PRO A 231 -1.47 32.27 -11.60
CA PRO A 231 -2.24 31.83 -10.44
C PRO A 231 -3.72 32.17 -10.65
N GLY A 232 -4.59 31.19 -10.48
CA GLY A 232 -6.03 31.43 -10.63
C GLY A 232 -6.56 32.29 -9.50
N THR A 233 -7.76 32.84 -9.68
CA THR A 233 -8.43 33.65 -8.65
C THR A 233 -9.10 32.81 -7.57
N LYS A 234 -9.14 31.48 -7.72
CA LYS A 234 -9.78 30.57 -6.77
C LYS A 234 -8.88 30.31 -5.57
N ARG A 235 -9.37 30.59 -4.37
CA ARG A 235 -8.67 30.46 -3.09
C ARG A 235 -8.61 28.99 -2.67
N LEU A 236 -7.39 28.50 -2.48
CA LEU A 236 -7.11 27.16 -1.98
C LEU A 236 -6.54 27.27 -0.56
N ALA A 237 -7.16 26.60 0.40
CA ALA A 237 -6.59 26.42 1.73
C ALA A 237 -6.13 24.97 1.92
N VAL A 238 -5.03 24.77 2.63
CA VAL A 238 -4.49 23.43 2.93
C VAL A 238 -4.37 23.25 4.43
N VAL A 239 -5.14 22.31 4.97
CA VAL A 239 -5.02 21.83 6.35
C VAL A 239 -4.09 20.64 6.37
N LEU A 240 -2.91 20.81 6.97
CA LEU A 240 -1.85 19.79 6.97
C LEU A 240 -1.55 19.33 8.39
N ASN A 241 -1.63 18.02 8.61
CA ASN A 241 -1.05 17.39 9.79
C ASN A 241 0.45 17.17 9.57
N PRO A 242 1.33 17.97 10.23
CA PRO A 242 2.75 18.03 9.88
C PRO A 242 3.51 16.72 10.18
N ILE A 243 3.04 15.92 11.14
CA ILE A 243 3.68 14.65 11.50
C ILE A 243 3.35 13.51 10.50
N LYS A 244 2.43 13.74 9.55
CA LYS A 244 2.05 12.74 8.54
C LYS A 244 2.83 12.87 7.23
N VAL A 245 3.68 13.89 7.10
CA VAL A 245 4.56 14.11 5.94
C VAL A 245 6.04 14.04 6.36
N GLU A 246 6.89 13.45 5.51
CA GLU A 246 8.33 13.31 5.82
C GLU A 246 9.05 14.68 5.77
N ASP A 247 8.66 15.56 4.85
CA ASP A 247 9.21 16.91 4.69
C ASP A 247 8.08 17.88 4.29
N VAL A 248 7.75 18.78 5.22
CA VAL A 248 6.69 19.79 5.03
C VAL A 248 7.01 20.73 3.87
N ARG A 249 8.26 21.19 3.72
CA ARG A 249 8.63 22.14 2.66
C ARG A 249 8.56 21.50 1.29
N GLN A 250 9.02 20.25 1.18
CA GLN A 250 8.87 19.49 -0.06
C GLN A 250 7.40 19.28 -0.41
N PHE A 251 6.57 18.91 0.58
CA PHE A 251 5.14 18.74 0.37
C PHE A 251 4.48 20.04 -0.10
N GLN A 252 4.78 21.17 0.56
CA GLN A 252 4.30 22.49 0.16
C GLN A 252 4.67 22.84 -1.28
N THR A 253 5.91 22.57 -1.67
CA THR A 253 6.38 22.81 -3.04
C THR A 253 5.60 22.00 -4.07
N VAL A 254 5.34 20.72 -3.78
CA VAL A 254 4.58 19.82 -4.68
C VAL A 254 3.13 20.29 -4.82
N VAL A 255 2.44 20.56 -3.71
CA VAL A 255 1.04 21.01 -3.74
C VAL A 255 0.91 22.36 -4.42
N THR A 256 1.76 23.34 -4.10
CA THR A 256 1.74 24.68 -4.74
C THR A 256 1.98 24.58 -6.24
N GLY A 257 2.93 23.75 -6.68
CA GLY A 257 3.18 23.51 -8.11
C GLY A 257 1.96 22.93 -8.82
N MET A 258 1.36 21.88 -8.25
CA MET A 258 0.16 21.24 -8.81
C MET A 258 -1.08 22.15 -8.77
N ALA A 259 -1.23 22.96 -7.71
CA ALA A 259 -2.31 23.93 -7.58
C ALA A 259 -2.25 24.98 -8.70
N ARG A 260 -1.07 25.53 -8.99
CA ARG A 260 -0.86 26.45 -10.12
C ARG A 260 -1.16 25.80 -11.46
N GLU A 261 -0.66 24.58 -11.69
CA GLU A 261 -0.94 23.81 -12.92
C GLU A 261 -2.46 23.58 -13.10
N ALA A 262 -3.19 23.39 -12.01
CA ALA A 262 -4.64 23.22 -11.99
C ALA A 262 -5.44 24.54 -11.97
N GLY A 263 -4.76 25.71 -12.02
CA GLY A 263 -5.42 27.02 -12.09
C GLY A 263 -5.97 27.52 -10.75
N TRP A 264 -5.35 27.14 -9.63
CA TRP A 264 -5.64 27.68 -8.30
C TRP A 264 -4.68 28.81 -7.92
N ALA A 265 -5.08 29.64 -6.95
CA ALA A 265 -4.19 30.58 -6.29
C ALA A 265 -3.11 29.82 -5.49
N ASP A 266 -2.08 30.55 -5.04
CA ASP A 266 -1.11 29.99 -4.11
C ASP A 266 -1.83 29.55 -2.81
N PRO A 267 -1.58 28.33 -2.31
CA PRO A 267 -2.32 27.81 -1.17
C PRO A 267 -2.02 28.59 0.11
N THR A 268 -3.05 28.86 0.92
CA THR A 268 -2.87 29.22 2.35
C THR A 268 -2.64 27.95 3.16
N TRP A 269 -1.70 28.00 4.09
CA TRP A 269 -1.24 26.82 4.84
C TRP A 269 -1.65 26.89 6.30
N HIS A 270 -2.42 25.91 6.76
CA HIS A 270 -2.85 25.77 8.14
C HIS A 270 -2.32 24.44 8.68
N LEU A 271 -1.50 24.49 9.75
CA LEU A 271 -0.86 23.30 10.32
C LEU A 271 -1.60 22.88 11.58
N THR A 272 -2.03 21.63 11.65
CA THR A 272 -2.75 21.10 12.83
C THR A 272 -1.82 20.94 14.03
N THR A 273 -2.39 20.94 15.23
CA THR A 273 -1.67 20.63 16.48
C THR A 273 -2.21 19.33 17.08
N VAL A 274 -1.78 19.00 18.31
CA VAL A 274 -2.32 17.84 19.04
C VAL A 274 -3.68 18.20 19.65
N GLU A 275 -3.84 19.45 20.08
CA GLU A 275 -5.03 19.99 20.71
C GLU A 275 -6.12 20.30 19.69
N ASP A 276 -5.76 20.68 18.47
CA ASP A 276 -6.67 20.91 17.36
C ASP A 276 -6.27 20.06 16.14
N PRO A 277 -7.00 18.96 15.88
CA PRO A 277 -6.69 18.05 14.77
C PRO A 277 -7.04 18.61 13.39
N GLY A 278 -7.69 19.79 13.31
CA GLY A 278 -8.06 20.44 12.05
C GLY A 278 -9.34 21.30 12.07
N THR A 279 -10.06 21.37 13.19
CA THR A 279 -11.33 22.11 13.32
C THR A 279 -11.09 23.61 13.16
N GLY A 280 -10.25 24.22 14.00
CA GLY A 280 -9.98 25.66 13.92
C GLY A 280 -9.33 26.07 12.59
N MET A 281 -8.48 25.20 12.03
CA MET A 281 -7.89 25.44 10.71
C MET A 281 -8.93 25.42 9.58
N ALA A 282 -9.95 24.56 9.67
CA ALA A 282 -11.04 24.51 8.71
C ALA A 282 -11.97 25.72 8.86
N GLU A 283 -12.27 26.13 10.10
CA GLU A 283 -13.03 27.36 10.39
C GLU A 283 -12.34 28.59 9.81
N GLU A 284 -11.03 28.76 10.09
CA GLU A 284 -10.22 29.86 9.55
C GLU A 284 -10.26 29.91 8.01
N ALA A 285 -10.13 28.75 7.36
CA ALA A 285 -10.19 28.64 5.91
C ALA A 285 -11.59 29.00 5.36
N SER A 286 -12.65 28.58 6.05
CA SER A 286 -14.03 28.89 5.71
C SER A 286 -14.31 30.39 5.83
N VAL A 287 -13.94 31.01 6.96
CA VAL A 287 -14.09 32.45 7.22
C VAL A 287 -13.28 33.29 6.22
N ALA A 288 -12.09 32.82 5.83
CA ALA A 288 -11.27 33.43 4.79
C ALA A 288 -11.87 33.27 3.37
N GLY A 289 -12.94 32.51 3.22
CA GLY A 289 -13.69 32.28 1.99
C GLY A 289 -13.00 31.33 1.01
N ALA A 290 -12.31 30.29 1.50
CA ALA A 290 -11.71 29.29 0.63
C ALA A 290 -12.74 28.69 -0.35
N ASP A 291 -12.35 28.55 -1.62
CA ASP A 291 -13.17 27.89 -2.65
C ASP A 291 -12.97 26.36 -2.63
N LEU A 292 -11.90 25.89 -1.98
CA LEU A 292 -11.54 24.50 -1.77
C LEU A 292 -10.65 24.39 -0.52
N VAL A 293 -10.94 23.44 0.35
CA VAL A 293 -10.06 23.08 1.48
C VAL A 293 -9.47 21.69 1.23
N LEU A 294 -8.15 21.62 1.15
CA LEU A 294 -7.42 20.37 0.93
C LEU A 294 -6.86 19.89 2.28
N VAL A 295 -7.27 18.70 2.71
CA VAL A 295 -6.88 18.12 4.01
C VAL A 295 -5.85 17.02 3.81
N CYS A 296 -4.67 17.16 4.42
CA CYS A 296 -3.61 16.15 4.44
C CYS A 296 -3.43 15.60 5.85
N GLY A 297 -4.03 14.44 6.12
CA GLY A 297 -4.07 13.88 7.47
C GLY A 297 -4.50 12.42 7.53
N GLY A 298 -4.69 11.93 8.75
CA GLY A 298 -5.35 10.65 9.00
C GLY A 298 -6.87 10.78 9.11
N ASP A 299 -7.55 9.68 9.44
CA ASP A 299 -9.01 9.62 9.51
C ASP A 299 -9.60 10.68 10.46
N GLY A 300 -9.03 10.86 11.66
CA GLY A 300 -9.46 11.91 12.60
C GLY A 300 -9.34 13.33 12.04
N THR A 301 -8.18 13.73 11.50
CA THR A 301 -8.02 15.06 10.86
C THR A 301 -9.01 15.27 9.70
N VAL A 302 -9.27 14.22 8.91
CA VAL A 302 -10.25 14.30 7.81
C VAL A 302 -11.66 14.47 8.35
N ARG A 303 -12.03 13.74 9.41
CA ARG A 303 -13.33 13.85 10.08
C ARG A 303 -13.56 15.25 10.60
N GLU A 304 -12.62 15.82 11.37
CA GLU A 304 -12.77 17.16 11.95
C GLU A 304 -12.95 18.23 10.86
N VAL A 305 -12.11 18.21 9.81
CA VAL A 305 -12.22 19.18 8.70
C VAL A 305 -13.53 19.01 7.93
N CYS A 306 -13.98 17.78 7.70
CA CYS A 306 -15.26 17.53 7.01
C CYS A 306 -16.46 17.97 7.86
N ALA A 307 -16.42 17.73 9.17
CA ALA A 307 -17.47 18.14 10.10
C ALA A 307 -17.59 19.66 10.17
N GLU A 308 -16.46 20.37 10.30
CA GLU A 308 -16.44 21.83 10.35
C GLU A 308 -16.96 22.47 9.04
N LEU A 309 -16.61 21.89 7.90
CA LEU A 309 -17.04 22.42 6.59
C LEU A 309 -18.45 21.95 6.17
N ALA A 310 -19.11 21.12 6.97
CA ALA A 310 -20.40 20.55 6.66
C ALA A 310 -21.47 21.65 6.48
N GLY A 311 -22.07 21.72 5.29
CA GLY A 311 -23.09 22.72 4.95
C GLY A 311 -22.58 24.11 4.58
N THR A 312 -21.26 24.33 4.56
CA THR A 312 -20.67 25.60 4.09
C THR A 312 -20.73 25.74 2.56
N GLY A 313 -20.86 24.62 1.85
CA GLY A 313 -20.73 24.56 0.39
C GLY A 313 -19.28 24.55 -0.12
N ILE A 314 -18.29 24.58 0.79
CA ILE A 314 -16.88 24.48 0.44
C ILE A 314 -16.50 23.00 0.30
N PRO A 315 -16.02 22.55 -0.87
CA PRO A 315 -15.61 21.17 -1.06
C PRO A 315 -14.31 20.85 -0.33
N VAL A 316 -14.18 19.60 0.12
CA VAL A 316 -13.00 19.05 0.78
C VAL A 316 -12.22 18.14 -0.17
N GLY A 317 -10.94 18.45 -0.39
CA GLY A 317 -10.00 17.62 -1.12
C GLY A 317 -9.17 16.75 -0.18
N ILE A 318 -9.33 15.43 -0.22
CA ILE A 318 -8.65 14.52 0.73
C ILE A 318 -7.31 14.06 0.18
N VAL A 319 -6.24 14.30 0.94
CA VAL A 319 -4.90 13.74 0.73
C VAL A 319 -4.57 12.74 1.84
N PRO A 320 -4.78 11.44 1.60
CA PRO A 320 -4.74 10.41 2.64
C PRO A 320 -3.33 10.15 3.16
N ALA A 321 -3.05 10.59 4.38
CA ALA A 321 -1.74 10.47 5.04
C ALA A 321 -1.77 9.59 6.31
N GLY A 322 -2.93 9.04 6.68
CA GLY A 322 -3.13 8.10 7.79
C GLY A 322 -2.81 6.64 7.45
N THR A 323 -2.98 5.76 8.45
CA THR A 323 -2.84 4.30 8.30
C THR A 323 -4.10 3.68 7.70
N GLY A 324 -5.28 4.08 8.17
CA GLY A 324 -6.58 3.60 7.71
C GLY A 324 -6.99 4.22 6.38
N ASN A 325 -7.17 5.55 6.38
CA ASN A 325 -7.72 6.33 5.26
C ASN A 325 -9.07 5.75 4.79
N LEU A 326 -9.94 5.44 5.76
CA LEU A 326 -11.21 4.75 5.57
C LEU A 326 -12.13 5.50 4.62
N LEU A 327 -12.32 6.81 4.83
CA LEU A 327 -13.15 7.63 3.96
C LEU A 327 -12.59 7.70 2.53
N ALA A 328 -11.28 7.98 2.42
CA ALA A 328 -10.60 8.05 1.12
C ALA A 328 -10.74 6.74 0.31
N ARG A 329 -10.66 5.58 0.98
CA ARG A 329 -10.83 4.27 0.33
C ARG A 329 -12.24 4.03 -0.15
N ASN A 330 -13.25 4.41 0.63
CA ASN A 330 -14.65 4.23 0.25
C ASN A 330 -15.08 5.21 -0.86
N LEU A 331 -14.33 6.30 -1.04
CA LEU A 331 -14.50 7.28 -2.13
C LEU A 331 -13.57 7.03 -3.34
N ASP A 332 -12.89 5.88 -3.38
CA ASP A 332 -11.91 5.52 -4.43
C ASP A 332 -10.78 6.54 -4.63
N ILE A 333 -10.49 7.35 -3.61
CA ILE A 333 -9.40 8.33 -3.65
C ILE A 333 -8.06 7.59 -3.61
N PRO A 334 -7.14 7.87 -4.57
CA PRO A 334 -5.84 7.21 -4.61
C PRO A 334 -5.03 7.40 -3.33
N LEU A 335 -4.34 6.36 -2.86
CA LEU A 335 -3.46 6.45 -1.69
C LEU A 335 -2.05 6.99 -2.02
N TYR A 336 -1.73 7.10 -3.31
CA TYR A 336 -0.48 7.68 -3.76
C TYR A 336 -0.60 9.21 -3.74
N LEU A 337 0.30 9.85 -3.01
CA LEU A 337 0.24 11.26 -2.64
C LEU A 337 -0.08 12.19 -3.82
N ARG A 338 0.69 12.09 -4.91
CA ARG A 338 0.52 12.96 -6.08
C ARG A 338 -0.82 12.73 -6.78
N ALA A 339 -1.29 11.48 -6.84
CA ALA A 339 -2.59 11.17 -7.44
C ALA A 339 -3.75 11.64 -6.56
N ALA A 340 -3.60 11.62 -5.23
CA ALA A 340 -4.57 12.18 -4.32
C ALA A 340 -4.67 13.70 -4.44
N ILE A 341 -3.53 14.41 -4.49
CA ILE A 341 -3.48 15.85 -4.69
C ILE A 341 -4.15 16.23 -6.02
N ASP A 342 -3.90 15.46 -7.08
CA ASP A 342 -4.55 15.65 -8.38
C ASP A 342 -6.08 15.55 -8.31
N VAL A 343 -6.60 14.49 -7.66
CA VAL A 343 -8.04 14.32 -7.42
C VAL A 343 -8.60 15.44 -6.54
N ALA A 344 -7.89 15.82 -5.48
CA ALA A 344 -8.30 16.90 -4.59
C ALA A 344 -8.43 18.25 -5.32
N LEU A 345 -7.54 18.54 -6.28
CA LEU A 345 -7.53 19.81 -7.02
C LEU A 345 -8.45 19.84 -8.24
N THR A 346 -8.69 18.68 -8.89
CA THR A 346 -9.33 18.60 -10.22
C THR A 346 -10.54 17.67 -10.30
N GLY A 347 -10.80 16.91 -9.24
CA GLY A 347 -11.89 15.94 -9.12
C GLY A 347 -13.27 16.60 -9.18
N GLN A 348 -14.30 15.75 -9.23
CA GLN A 348 -15.69 16.20 -9.18
C GLN A 348 -16.18 16.29 -7.73
N ASP A 349 -17.14 17.18 -7.49
CA ASP A 349 -17.75 17.32 -6.18
C ASP A 349 -18.85 16.27 -6.00
N ARG A 350 -18.77 15.52 -4.90
CA ARG A 350 -19.82 14.60 -4.47
C ARG A 350 -20.32 15.05 -3.11
N ALA A 351 -21.63 15.23 -2.99
CA ALA A 351 -22.27 15.41 -1.70
C ALA A 351 -22.34 14.06 -1.02
N ILE A 352 -21.81 13.97 0.20
CA ILE A 352 -21.79 12.77 1.01
C ILE A 352 -22.49 13.03 2.34
N ASP A 353 -22.97 11.93 2.90
CA ASP A 353 -23.64 11.88 4.19
C ASP A 353 -22.61 11.99 5.32
N MET A 354 -23.02 12.68 6.38
CA MET A 354 -22.31 12.76 7.64
C MET A 354 -23.24 12.26 8.73
N VAL A 355 -22.71 11.62 9.77
CA VAL A 355 -23.54 11.08 10.85
C VAL A 355 -23.28 11.83 12.14
N GLU A 356 -24.30 12.50 12.66
CA GLU A 356 -24.29 13.08 14.00
C GLU A 356 -24.39 11.97 15.05
N VAL A 357 -23.59 12.09 16.11
CA VAL A 357 -23.56 11.13 17.22
C VAL A 357 -23.65 11.83 18.55
N SER A 358 -24.50 11.32 19.42
CA SER A 358 -24.56 11.65 20.83
C SER A 358 -24.65 10.39 21.69
N GLY A 359 -24.30 10.49 22.96
CA GLY A 359 -24.28 9.34 23.86
C GLY A 359 -23.92 9.72 25.29
N ASP A 360 -23.97 8.74 26.18
CA ASP A 360 -23.57 8.93 27.57
C ASP A 360 -22.05 9.13 27.69
N GLY A 361 -21.63 10.14 28.46
CA GLY A 361 -20.21 10.37 28.78
C GLY A 361 -19.33 10.83 27.60
N ILE A 362 -19.94 11.31 26.51
CA ILE A 362 -19.24 11.90 25.35
C ILE A 362 -19.88 13.23 24.99
N GLU A 363 -19.12 14.12 24.36
CA GLU A 363 -19.67 15.30 23.70
C GLU A 363 -20.30 14.90 22.35
N ASP A 364 -21.24 15.71 21.89
CA ASP A 364 -21.83 15.53 20.56
C ASP A 364 -20.73 15.62 19.50
N SER A 365 -20.71 14.64 18.60
CA SER A 365 -19.65 14.47 17.62
C SER A 365 -20.22 13.95 16.30
N TYR A 366 -19.33 13.58 15.38
CA TYR A 366 -19.70 13.13 14.06
C TYR A 366 -18.86 11.93 13.66
N PHE A 367 -19.32 11.17 12.67
CA PHE A 367 -18.47 10.24 11.94
C PHE A 367 -18.83 10.24 10.45
N MET A 368 -17.87 9.82 9.63
CA MET A 368 -18.02 9.78 8.16
C MET A 368 -18.14 8.34 7.63
N VAL A 369 -17.59 7.37 8.36
CA VAL A 369 -17.44 5.98 7.93
C VAL A 369 -18.33 5.07 8.76
N MET A 370 -18.08 4.96 10.07
CA MET A 370 -18.88 4.11 10.95
C MET A 370 -18.66 4.37 12.43
N ALA A 371 -19.66 3.98 13.22
CA ALA A 371 -19.59 3.82 14.66
C ALA A 371 -19.67 2.34 15.07
N GLY A 372 -19.06 2.03 16.20
CA GLY A 372 -19.02 0.69 16.77
C GLY A 372 -19.33 0.66 18.25
N MET A 373 -20.06 -0.36 18.69
CA MET A 373 -20.27 -0.68 20.11
C MET A 373 -19.98 -2.16 20.35
N GLY A 374 -18.99 -2.45 21.18
CA GLY A 374 -18.55 -3.81 21.52
C GLY A 374 -17.14 -4.15 21.02
N PHE A 375 -17.00 -5.34 20.44
CA PHE A 375 -15.72 -5.97 20.06
C PHE A 375 -14.78 -5.07 19.22
N ASP A 376 -15.30 -4.33 18.26
CA ASP A 376 -14.51 -3.47 17.37
C ASP A 376 -13.93 -2.23 18.08
N ALA A 377 -14.61 -1.74 19.12
CA ALA A 377 -14.14 -0.66 19.98
C ALA A 377 -13.14 -1.13 21.06
N ALA A 378 -13.31 -2.35 21.59
CA ALA A 378 -12.36 -2.95 22.54
C ALA A 378 -10.97 -3.19 21.91
N ILE A 379 -10.90 -3.37 20.59
CA ILE A 379 -9.64 -3.45 19.84
C ILE A 379 -8.87 -2.12 19.89
N MET A 380 -9.56 -0.98 19.95
CA MET A 380 -8.92 0.34 19.97
C MET A 380 -8.50 0.76 21.39
N GLU A 381 -9.26 0.37 22.41
CA GLU A 381 -8.97 0.66 23.83
C GLU A 381 -7.75 -0.12 24.35
N GLY A 382 -7.44 -1.29 23.76
CA GLY A 382 -6.38 -2.19 24.21
C GLY A 382 -4.97 -1.95 23.64
N VAL A 383 -4.73 -0.91 22.83
CA VAL A 383 -3.42 -0.65 22.24
C VAL A 383 -2.70 0.47 22.98
N ASN A 384 -1.96 0.11 24.04
CA ASN A 384 -0.94 0.98 24.63
C ASN A 384 -0.07 1.58 23.52
N GLU A 385 0.04 2.91 23.45
CA GLU A 385 0.89 3.62 22.50
C GLU A 385 2.36 3.19 22.57
N ASP A 386 2.78 2.63 23.71
CA ASP A 386 4.13 2.09 23.93
C ASP A 386 4.37 0.71 23.30
N ILE A 387 3.33 -0.09 23.10
CA ILE A 387 3.44 -1.42 22.46
C ILE A 387 3.67 -1.27 20.95
N LYS A 388 3.16 -0.18 20.33
CA LYS A 388 3.43 0.18 18.92
C LYS A 388 4.93 0.33 18.61
N LYS A 389 5.78 0.56 19.61
CA LYS A 389 7.22 0.83 19.40
C LYS A 389 8.14 -0.37 19.57
N ARG A 390 7.71 -1.49 20.19
CA ARG A 390 8.64 -2.58 20.58
C ARG A 390 8.26 -4.02 20.24
N VAL A 391 7.03 -4.34 19.81
CA VAL A 391 6.64 -5.75 19.62
C VAL A 391 6.02 -5.97 18.24
N GLY A 392 6.58 -6.93 17.49
CA GLY A 392 6.26 -7.19 16.09
C GLY A 392 4.83 -7.68 15.83
N TRP A 393 4.48 -7.67 14.54
CA TRP A 393 3.20 -8.06 13.92
C TRP A 393 2.44 -9.25 14.55
N ILE A 394 3.14 -10.23 15.12
CA ILE A 394 2.54 -11.42 15.76
C ILE A 394 1.72 -11.05 17.01
N ALA A 395 2.15 -10.06 17.80
CA ALA A 395 1.37 -9.61 18.97
C ALA A 395 0.08 -8.88 18.55
N TYR A 396 0.10 -8.14 17.43
CA TYR A 396 -1.09 -7.52 16.86
C TYR A 396 -2.12 -8.57 16.40
N VAL A 397 -1.65 -9.64 15.76
CA VAL A 397 -2.49 -10.79 15.36
C VAL A 397 -3.04 -11.53 16.58
N ILE A 398 -2.23 -11.77 17.61
CA ILE A 398 -2.65 -12.45 18.85
C ILE A 398 -3.64 -11.59 19.66
N SER A 399 -3.43 -10.28 19.73
CA SER A 399 -4.37 -9.35 20.36
C SER A 399 -5.69 -9.30 19.58
N GLY A 400 -5.66 -9.20 18.25
CA GLY A 400 -6.85 -9.31 17.41
C GLY A 400 -7.59 -10.64 17.60
N LEU A 401 -6.88 -11.76 17.75
CA LEU A 401 -7.47 -13.07 18.03
C LEU A 401 -8.06 -13.22 19.44
N LYS A 402 -7.42 -12.68 20.48
CA LYS A 402 -7.95 -12.69 21.85
C LYS A 402 -9.19 -11.81 21.99
N SER A 403 -9.23 -10.68 21.29
CA SER A 403 -10.38 -9.77 21.31
C SER A 403 -11.63 -10.42 20.72
N LEU A 404 -11.52 -11.37 19.78
CA LEU A 404 -12.67 -12.14 19.25
C LEU A 404 -13.42 -12.94 20.34
N MET A 405 -12.85 -13.04 21.54
CA MET A 405 -13.46 -13.65 22.73
C MET A 405 -14.19 -12.66 23.66
N PHE A 406 -14.37 -11.39 23.28
CA PHE A 406 -15.15 -10.42 24.09
C PHE A 406 -16.57 -10.97 24.36
N PRO A 407 -17.07 -10.88 25.61
CA PRO A 407 -18.36 -11.46 25.96
C PRO A 407 -19.50 -10.76 25.22
N ALA A 408 -20.50 -11.54 24.79
CA ALA A 408 -21.70 -10.98 24.19
C ALA A 408 -22.49 -10.16 25.22
N VAL A 409 -22.84 -8.93 24.87
CA VAL A 409 -23.64 -8.01 25.67
C VAL A 409 -25.08 -8.03 25.17
N LYS A 410 -26.03 -7.80 26.08
CA LYS A 410 -27.43 -7.57 25.69
C LYS A 410 -27.55 -6.13 25.19
N VAL A 411 -28.06 -5.94 23.99
CA VAL A 411 -28.25 -4.63 23.37
C VAL A 411 -29.70 -4.46 22.93
N GLU A 412 -30.22 -3.26 23.06
CA GLU A 412 -31.52 -2.85 22.53
C GLU A 412 -31.28 -1.85 21.40
N ILE A 413 -31.93 -2.06 20.25
CA ILE A 413 -31.74 -1.24 19.06
C ILE A 413 -33.09 -0.74 18.57
N SER A 414 -33.19 0.58 18.39
CA SER A 414 -34.30 1.28 17.73
C SER A 414 -33.77 1.92 16.44
N VAL A 415 -34.57 1.84 15.38
CA VAL A 415 -34.28 2.44 14.07
C VAL A 415 -35.49 3.29 13.70
N ASP A 416 -35.26 4.53 13.26
CA ASP A 416 -36.30 5.48 12.83
C ASP A 416 -37.42 5.70 13.85
N GLY A 417 -37.06 5.73 15.13
CA GLY A 417 -37.99 5.91 16.25
C GLY A 417 -38.93 4.73 16.50
N GLY A 418 -38.70 3.59 15.83
CA GLY A 418 -39.46 2.36 16.04
C GLY A 418 -39.22 1.72 17.41
N GLU A 419 -39.96 0.65 17.70
CA GLU A 419 -39.82 -0.08 18.96
C GLU A 419 -38.40 -0.64 19.16
N PHE A 420 -37.91 -0.60 20.40
CA PHE A 420 -36.63 -1.20 20.76
C PHE A 420 -36.69 -2.72 20.66
N THR A 421 -35.87 -3.27 19.77
CA THR A 421 -35.69 -4.72 19.62
C THR A 421 -34.50 -5.20 20.44
N LYS A 422 -34.65 -6.34 21.12
CA LYS A 422 -33.64 -6.88 22.05
C LYS A 422 -32.77 -7.93 21.38
N HIS A 423 -31.46 -7.78 21.52
CA HIS A 423 -30.46 -8.64 20.90
C HIS A 423 -29.38 -9.06 21.88
N ARG A 424 -28.67 -10.13 21.54
CA ARG A 424 -27.34 -10.40 22.08
C ARG A 424 -26.34 -10.14 20.97
N ALA A 425 -25.35 -9.30 21.24
CA ALA A 425 -24.34 -8.92 20.26
C ALA A 425 -22.96 -9.01 20.89
N ARG A 426 -21.98 -9.48 20.12
CA ARG A 426 -20.57 -9.25 20.45
C ARG A 426 -20.08 -7.90 19.93
N THR A 427 -20.65 -7.45 18.81
CA THR A 427 -20.40 -6.14 18.23
C THR A 427 -21.66 -5.69 17.50
N VAL A 428 -21.94 -4.40 17.59
CA VAL A 428 -22.89 -3.69 16.73
C VAL A 428 -22.07 -2.68 15.95
N VAL A 429 -22.18 -2.70 14.61
CA VAL A 429 -21.59 -1.70 13.74
C VAL A 429 -22.71 -0.94 13.06
N VAL A 430 -22.63 0.38 13.09
CA VAL A 430 -23.50 1.28 12.33
C VAL A 430 -22.62 2.01 11.34
N GLY A 431 -22.80 1.75 10.04
CA GLY A 431 -21.95 2.31 9.00
C GLY A 431 -22.71 3.22 8.04
N ASN A 432 -22.00 4.25 7.61
CA ASN A 432 -22.34 5.12 6.48
C ASN A 432 -21.67 4.62 5.18
N VAL A 433 -20.69 3.72 5.28
CA VAL A 433 -19.97 3.16 4.13
C VAL A 433 -19.81 1.65 4.22
N GLY A 434 -19.59 1.02 3.07
CA GLY A 434 -19.61 -0.43 2.96
C GLY A 434 -18.33 -1.17 3.35
N PHE A 435 -17.17 -0.51 3.28
CA PHE A 435 -15.88 -1.19 3.38
C PHE A 435 -15.06 -0.75 4.59
N LEU A 436 -14.53 -1.74 5.30
CA LEU A 436 -13.54 -1.58 6.36
C LEU A 436 -12.11 -1.45 5.80
N GLN A 437 -11.14 -1.26 6.70
CA GLN A 437 -9.71 -1.36 6.38
C GLN A 437 -9.41 -2.69 5.66
N ALA A 438 -8.42 -2.65 4.76
CA ALA A 438 -8.05 -3.76 3.87
C ALA A 438 -9.12 -4.18 2.82
N GLY A 439 -10.18 -3.40 2.62
CA GLY A 439 -11.18 -3.64 1.57
C GLY A 439 -12.18 -4.74 1.91
N MET A 440 -12.37 -5.01 3.22
CA MET A 440 -13.33 -6.00 3.69
C MET A 440 -14.76 -5.42 3.63
N PRO A 441 -15.67 -5.98 2.81
CA PRO A 441 -17.02 -5.44 2.64
C PRO A 441 -17.94 -5.87 3.78
N LEU A 442 -18.03 -5.07 4.84
CA LEU A 442 -18.89 -5.39 5.98
C LEU A 442 -20.37 -5.13 5.66
N LEU A 443 -20.63 -4.00 4.99
CA LEU A 443 -21.96 -3.49 4.63
C LEU A 443 -22.01 -3.31 3.11
N PRO A 444 -22.11 -4.40 2.31
CA PRO A 444 -21.94 -4.35 0.86
C PRO A 444 -22.97 -3.47 0.14
N ASP A 445 -24.10 -3.19 0.79
CA ASP A 445 -25.21 -2.41 0.25
C ASP A 445 -25.18 -0.93 0.70
N ALA A 446 -24.29 -0.58 1.64
CA ALA A 446 -24.19 0.78 2.16
C ALA A 446 -23.64 1.75 1.11
N ALA A 447 -24.36 2.84 0.88
CA ALA A 447 -23.94 3.95 0.05
C ALA A 447 -23.70 5.19 0.92
N ILE A 448 -22.68 5.98 0.58
CA ILE A 448 -22.25 7.13 1.37
C ILE A 448 -23.10 8.39 1.15
N ASP A 449 -24.12 8.31 0.30
CA ASP A 449 -24.88 9.44 -0.22
C ASP A 449 -26.34 9.07 -0.52
N ASP A 450 -26.93 8.17 0.28
CA ASP A 450 -28.32 7.71 0.13
C ASP A 450 -29.24 8.11 1.31
N GLY A 451 -28.69 8.77 2.32
CA GLY A 451 -29.40 9.23 3.51
C GLY A 451 -29.68 8.13 4.52
N THR A 452 -29.08 6.95 4.39
CA THR A 452 -29.39 5.76 5.16
C THR A 452 -28.16 5.21 5.89
N LEU A 453 -28.35 4.79 7.14
CA LEU A 453 -27.34 4.09 7.93
C LEU A 453 -27.60 2.59 7.89
N ASP A 454 -26.54 1.81 7.73
CA ASP A 454 -26.56 0.36 7.75
C ASP A 454 -26.10 -0.17 9.12
N VAL A 455 -26.97 -0.94 9.78
CA VAL A 455 -26.71 -1.56 11.08
C VAL A 455 -26.45 -3.04 10.89
N VAL A 456 -25.31 -3.52 11.39
CA VAL A 456 -24.99 -4.95 11.48
C VAL A 456 -24.79 -5.35 12.93
N ILE A 457 -25.52 -6.39 13.32
CA ILE A 457 -25.43 -7.01 14.65
C ILE A 457 -24.74 -8.36 14.49
N LEU A 458 -23.56 -8.53 15.10
CA LEU A 458 -22.80 -9.78 15.02
C LEU A 458 -22.85 -10.54 16.34
N HIS A 459 -23.30 -11.80 16.27
CA HIS A 459 -23.34 -12.70 17.43
C HIS A 459 -22.80 -14.12 17.12
N PRO A 460 -21.51 -14.26 16.76
CA PRO A 460 -20.92 -15.59 16.61
C PRO A 460 -20.82 -16.30 17.96
N LYS A 461 -21.32 -17.54 18.04
CA LYS A 461 -21.39 -18.32 19.29
C LYS A 461 -19.99 -18.72 19.80
N ASN A 462 -19.05 -19.01 18.90
CA ASN A 462 -17.70 -19.49 19.21
C ASN A 462 -16.67 -18.96 18.20
N PHE A 463 -15.36 -19.16 18.49
CA PHE A 463 -14.27 -18.70 17.62
C PHE A 463 -14.39 -19.24 16.19
N LEU A 464 -14.75 -20.52 16.04
CA LEU A 464 -14.90 -21.16 14.73
C LEU A 464 -16.03 -20.56 13.90
N ALA A 465 -17.06 -19.97 14.50
CA ALA A 465 -18.14 -19.28 13.78
C ALA A 465 -17.70 -17.97 13.11
N TRP A 466 -16.51 -17.43 13.43
CA TRP A 466 -15.95 -16.28 12.73
C TRP A 466 -15.39 -16.63 11.34
N ILE A 467 -14.92 -17.87 11.14
CA ILE A 467 -14.39 -18.32 9.84
C ILE A 467 -15.44 -18.26 8.73
N PRO A 468 -16.64 -18.88 8.87
CA PRO A 468 -17.67 -18.77 7.85
C PRO A 468 -18.19 -17.35 7.70
N LEU A 469 -18.23 -16.54 8.78
CA LEU A 469 -18.60 -15.12 8.72
C LEU A 469 -17.60 -14.31 7.86
N ALA A 470 -16.30 -14.46 8.12
CA ALA A 470 -15.24 -13.82 7.35
C ALA A 470 -15.27 -14.24 5.88
N TRP A 471 -15.49 -15.54 5.60
CA TRP A 471 -15.62 -16.06 4.25
C TRP A 471 -16.85 -15.49 3.52
N ARG A 472 -17.98 -15.33 4.20
CA ARG A 472 -19.21 -14.76 3.62
C ARG A 472 -19.09 -13.27 3.33
N VAL A 473 -18.50 -12.52 4.27
CA VAL A 473 -18.14 -11.12 4.08
C VAL A 473 -17.25 -11.01 2.83
N LEU A 474 -16.18 -11.80 2.73
CA LEU A 474 -15.30 -11.80 1.56
C LEU A 474 -16.03 -12.12 0.24
N LEU A 475 -17.00 -13.05 0.27
CA LEU A 475 -17.81 -13.43 -0.89
C LEU A 475 -18.99 -12.48 -1.19
N LYS A 476 -19.15 -11.36 -0.47
CA LYS A 476 -20.23 -10.38 -0.65
C LYS A 476 -21.64 -11.01 -0.69
N ARG A 477 -21.90 -12.05 0.11
CA ARG A 477 -23.21 -12.72 0.08
C ARG A 477 -24.28 -11.90 0.85
N PRO A 478 -25.45 -11.62 0.26
CA PRO A 478 -26.45 -10.69 0.82
C PRO A 478 -27.43 -11.29 1.86
N HIS A 479 -27.28 -12.55 2.28
CA HIS A 479 -28.28 -13.18 3.15
C HIS A 479 -28.11 -12.89 4.65
N THR A 480 -29.18 -12.38 5.26
CA THR A 480 -29.45 -12.30 6.70
C THR A 480 -29.65 -13.71 7.27
N ASP A 481 -28.96 -14.07 8.35
CA ASP A 481 -29.14 -15.34 9.04
C ASP A 481 -28.87 -15.23 10.54
N ALA A 482 -28.86 -16.35 11.28
CA ALA A 482 -28.72 -16.34 12.74
C ALA A 482 -27.39 -15.73 13.26
N LEU A 483 -26.43 -15.41 12.39
CA LEU A 483 -25.14 -14.82 12.74
C LEU A 483 -25.04 -13.33 12.41
N ILE A 484 -25.89 -12.81 11.52
CA ILE A 484 -25.89 -11.43 11.02
C ILE A 484 -27.33 -10.93 10.91
N ASP A 485 -27.74 -10.02 11.79
CA ASP A 485 -28.96 -9.22 11.61
C ASP A 485 -28.57 -7.88 10.98
N ARG A 486 -29.33 -7.46 9.94
CA ARG A 486 -29.09 -6.25 9.15
C ARG A 486 -30.31 -5.36 9.19
N ARG A 487 -30.09 -4.06 9.40
CA ARG A 487 -31.15 -3.05 9.43
C ARG A 487 -30.65 -1.79 8.75
N THR A 488 -31.59 -1.00 8.23
CA THR A 488 -31.30 0.25 7.56
C THR A 488 -32.25 1.33 8.07
N GLY A 489 -31.76 2.55 8.26
CA GLY A 489 -32.60 3.70 8.63
C GLY A 489 -31.81 4.99 8.77
N SER A 490 -32.52 6.11 8.90
CA SER A 490 -31.93 7.45 8.99
C SER A 490 -31.47 7.81 10.40
N THR A 491 -32.08 7.20 11.42
CA THR A 491 -31.73 7.35 12.82
C THR A 491 -31.60 5.99 13.49
N VAL A 492 -30.57 5.80 14.31
CA VAL A 492 -30.29 4.55 15.00
C VAL A 492 -29.91 4.85 16.45
N VAL A 493 -30.59 4.20 17.39
CA VAL A 493 -30.25 4.27 18.81
C VAL A 493 -29.88 2.87 19.30
N VAL A 494 -28.67 2.74 19.85
CA VAL A 494 -28.14 1.49 20.41
C VAL A 494 -27.95 1.67 21.92
N ARG A 495 -28.56 0.78 22.71
CA ARG A 495 -28.45 0.74 24.17
C ARG A 495 -27.88 -0.58 24.65
N ALA A 496 -26.74 -0.55 25.34
CA ALA A 496 -26.15 -1.72 25.99
C ALA A 496 -26.58 -1.85 27.45
N ALA A 497 -26.74 -3.09 27.91
CA ALA A 497 -27.10 -3.38 29.30
C ALA A 497 -25.99 -3.05 30.31
N THR A 498 -24.74 -2.93 29.85
CA THR A 498 -23.54 -2.63 30.64
C THR A 498 -22.65 -1.67 29.87
N ASP A 499 -21.77 -0.96 30.58
CA ASP A 499 -20.74 -0.12 29.96
C ASP A 499 -19.94 -0.95 28.97
N THR A 500 -19.98 -0.53 27.70
CA THR A 500 -19.44 -1.25 26.57
C THR A 500 -18.52 -0.31 25.80
N PRO A 501 -17.33 -0.76 25.36
CA PRO A 501 -16.45 0.06 24.54
C PRO A 501 -17.16 0.59 23.29
N ARG A 502 -16.87 1.84 22.91
CA ARG A 502 -17.42 2.52 21.73
C ARG A 502 -16.34 3.19 20.89
N GLN A 503 -16.56 3.29 19.58
CA GLN A 503 -15.62 3.91 18.64
C GLN A 503 -16.32 4.65 17.50
N LEU A 504 -15.68 5.70 16.99
CA LEU A 504 -16.11 6.50 15.83
C LEU A 504 -14.95 6.57 14.81
N ASP A 505 -15.16 6.09 13.58
CA ASP A 505 -14.16 6.06 12.50
C ASP A 505 -12.81 5.41 12.88
N GLY A 506 -12.83 4.51 13.86
CA GLY A 506 -11.66 3.85 14.41
C GLY A 506 -11.02 4.54 15.62
N ASP A 507 -11.53 5.69 16.08
CA ASP A 507 -11.07 6.33 17.30
C ASP A 507 -11.96 5.92 18.49
N SER A 508 -11.35 5.55 19.62
CA SER A 508 -12.08 5.19 20.84
C SER A 508 -12.67 6.44 21.50
N ILE A 509 -13.94 6.38 21.87
CA ILE A 509 -14.66 7.45 22.59
C ILE A 509 -14.98 7.06 24.05
N GLY A 510 -14.30 6.03 24.55
CA GLY A 510 -14.52 5.49 25.89
C GLY A 510 -15.78 4.62 26.01
N PRO A 511 -15.89 3.86 27.12
CA PRO A 511 -17.03 2.98 27.34
C PRO A 511 -18.29 3.78 27.69
N GLY A 512 -19.44 3.24 27.32
CA GLY A 512 -20.75 3.78 27.67
C GLY A 512 -21.86 2.81 27.32
N ARG A 513 -23.10 3.23 27.53
CA ARG A 513 -24.30 2.40 27.34
C ARG A 513 -25.14 2.84 26.17
N GLU A 514 -25.02 4.07 25.69
CA GLU A 514 -25.90 4.61 24.67
C GLU A 514 -25.10 5.28 23.54
N LEU A 515 -25.55 5.01 22.31
CA LEU A 515 -25.19 5.78 21.13
C LEU A 515 -26.46 6.07 20.35
N SER A 516 -26.71 7.35 20.11
CA SER A 516 -27.73 7.85 19.21
C SER A 516 -27.04 8.42 17.98
N MET A 517 -27.43 7.95 16.80
CA MET A 517 -26.80 8.27 15.52
C MET A 517 -27.86 8.75 14.54
N ARG A 518 -27.59 9.86 13.84
CA ARG A 518 -28.50 10.46 12.86
C ARG A 518 -27.76 10.80 11.58
N CYS A 519 -28.23 10.26 10.46
CA CYS A 519 -27.71 10.63 9.15
C CYS A 519 -28.12 12.08 8.79
N VAL A 520 -27.15 12.87 8.38
CA VAL A 520 -27.30 14.20 7.82
C VAL A 520 -26.94 14.12 6.35
N HIS A 521 -27.97 13.88 5.53
CA HIS A 521 -27.82 13.54 4.13
C HIS A 521 -27.17 14.67 3.30
N GLY A 522 -26.17 14.32 2.49
CA GLY A 522 -25.54 15.18 1.48
C GLY A 522 -24.92 16.47 2.05
N ARG A 523 -24.53 16.46 3.32
CA ARG A 523 -24.13 17.69 4.03
C ARG A 523 -22.69 18.10 3.73
N VAL A 524 -21.82 17.17 3.37
CA VAL A 524 -20.40 17.42 3.13
C VAL A 524 -20.10 17.29 1.65
N LEU A 525 -19.42 18.28 1.06
CA LEU A 525 -18.94 18.19 -0.31
C LEU A 525 -17.50 17.67 -0.33
N VAL A 526 -17.22 16.60 -1.05
CA VAL A 526 -15.87 16.01 -1.16
C VAL A 526 -15.46 15.87 -2.62
N ARG A 527 -14.19 16.17 -2.92
CA ARG A 527 -13.57 15.95 -4.24
C ARG A 527 -13.24 14.48 -4.43
N VAL A 528 -13.88 13.86 -5.42
CA VAL A 528 -13.70 12.44 -5.78
C VAL A 528 -13.21 12.29 -7.22
N PRO A 529 -12.65 11.12 -7.61
CA PRO A 529 -12.26 10.86 -8.99
C PRO A 529 -13.45 11.05 -9.97
N ARG A 530 -13.14 11.46 -11.20
CA ARG A 530 -14.11 11.62 -12.29
C ARG A 530 -14.47 10.31 -12.98
#